data_AF-A0A2E5PGI5-F1
#
_entry.id   AF-A0A2E5PGI5-F1
#
_cell.length_a   1.000
_cell.length_b   1.000
_cell.length_c   1.000
_cell.angle_alpha   90.00
_cell.angle_beta   90.00
_cell.angle_gamma   90.00
#
_symmetry.space_group_name_H-M   'P 1'
#
loop_
_entity.id
_entity.type
_entity.pdbx_description
1 polymer ?
#
loop_
_entity_poly.entity_id
_entity_poly.type
_entity_poly.pdbx_seq_one_letter_code
_entity_poly.pdbx_strand_id
1 'polypeptide(L)'
;MGTNVAVIRHLANGLVFLGLIGTVIGFIIALSGVDPDSATEIDSVAEMVATLINGMSVALYTTLVGAVLYVWLIINHRLLTSGVVSLIGAIIELGEARERA
;
A
#
# COMPACT_ATOMS: atom_id res chain seq x y z
N MET A 1 -13.57 -16.94 16.57
CA MET A 1 -14.16 -16.36 15.34
C MET A 1 -13.41 -15.07 14.89
N GLY A 2 -12.07 -15.08 14.82
CA GLY A 2 -11.27 -13.86 14.56
C GLY A 2 -10.58 -13.79 13.19
N THR A 3 -10.75 -14.82 12.35
CA THR A 3 -9.83 -15.06 11.23
C THR A 3 -10.06 -14.12 10.03
N ASN A 4 -11.32 -13.77 9.72
CA ASN A 4 -11.62 -13.10 8.45
C ASN A 4 -11.25 -11.61 8.43
N VAL A 5 -11.44 -10.90 9.55
CA VAL A 5 -11.10 -9.47 9.64
C VAL A 5 -9.58 -9.27 9.75
N ALA A 6 -8.88 -10.21 10.41
CA ALA A 6 -7.42 -10.17 10.53
C ALA A 6 -6.70 -10.27 9.17
N VAL A 7 -7.26 -11.02 8.21
CA VAL A 7 -6.73 -11.13 6.83
C VAL A 7 -6.62 -9.76 6.16
N ILE A 8 -7.61 -8.88 6.36
CA ILE A 8 -7.62 -7.53 5.76
C ILE A 8 -6.41 -6.73 6.24
N ARG A 9 -6.06 -6.81 7.53
CA ARG A 9 -4.86 -6.16 8.08
C ARG A 9 -3.56 -6.73 7.51
N HIS A 10 -3.49 -8.05 7.34
CA HIS A 10 -2.31 -8.69 6.73
C HIS A 10 -2.13 -8.26 5.27
N LEU A 11 -3.21 -8.23 4.49
CA LEU A 11 -3.20 -7.73 3.12
C LEU A 11 -2.79 -6.25 3.07
N ALA A 12 -3.30 -5.43 4.01
CA ALA A 12 -2.92 -4.02 4.11
C ALA A 12 -1.40 -3.89 4.28
N ASN A 13 -0.81 -4.59 5.24
CA ASN A 13 0.63 -4.55 5.46
C ASN A 13 1.43 -5.01 4.23
N GLY A 14 0.91 -6.00 3.49
CA GLY A 14 1.49 -6.45 2.23
C GLY A 14 1.58 -5.36 1.16
N LEU A 15 0.63 -4.42 1.12
CA LEU A 15 0.64 -3.30 0.15
C LEU A 15 1.82 -2.34 0.37
N VAL A 16 2.25 -2.16 1.62
CA VAL A 16 3.45 -1.35 1.93
C VAL A 16 4.69 -2.05 1.40
N PHE A 17 4.82 -3.36 1.62
CA PHE A 17 5.91 -4.14 1.05
C PHE A 17 5.90 -4.13 -0.48
N LEU A 18 4.72 -4.19 -1.11
CA LEU A 18 4.58 -4.07 -2.56
C LEU A 18 5.09 -2.70 -3.07
N GLY A 19 4.79 -1.62 -2.34
CA GLY A 19 5.34 -0.28 -2.63
C GLY A 19 6.86 -0.22 -2.53
N LEU A 20 7.44 -0.85 -1.50
CA LEU A 20 8.90 -0.96 -1.35
C LEU A 20 9.55 -1.77 -2.49
N ILE A 21 8.93 -2.87 -2.93
CA ILE A 21 9.39 -3.61 -4.11
C ILE A 21 9.36 -2.71 -5.35
N GLY A 22 8.32 -1.88 -5.48
CA GLY A 22 8.24 -0.86 -6.53
C GLY A 22 9.38 0.15 -6.52
N THR A 23 9.87 0.57 -5.33
CA THR A 23 11.07 1.43 -5.25
C THR A 23 12.32 0.75 -5.77
N VAL A 24 12.50 -0.54 -5.46
CA VAL A 24 13.66 -1.30 -5.94
C VAL A 24 13.61 -1.41 -7.46
N ILE A 25 12.43 -1.73 -8.02
CA ILE A 25 12.23 -1.82 -9.47
C ILE A 25 12.48 -0.45 -10.14
N GLY A 26 11.96 0.64 -9.57
CA GLY A 26 12.19 1.98 -10.11
C GLY A 26 13.66 2.39 -10.10
N PHE A 27 14.43 2.03 -9.06
CA PHE A 27 15.87 2.25 -9.05
C PHE A 27 16.63 1.38 -10.05
N ILE A 28 16.22 0.14 -10.28
CA ILE A 28 16.81 -0.71 -11.33
C ILE A 28 16.62 -0.05 -12.70
N ILE A 29 15.41 0.46 -12.99
CA ILE A 29 15.12 1.17 -14.24
C ILE A 29 15.97 2.44 -14.34
N ALA A 30 16.01 3.25 -13.27
CA ALA A 30 16.74 4.51 -13.26
C ALA A 30 18.24 4.31 -13.57
N LEU A 31 18.85 3.29 -12.97
CA LEU A 31 20.28 2.99 -13.16
C LEU A 31 20.58 2.25 -14.47
N SER A 32 19.58 1.63 -15.11
CA SER A 32 19.80 0.87 -16.35
C SER A 32 20.23 1.73 -17.54
N GLY A 33 19.88 3.02 -17.54
CA GLY A 33 20.26 3.96 -18.59
C GLY A 33 21.51 4.78 -18.26
N VAL A 34 22.22 4.50 -17.17
CA VAL A 34 23.44 5.26 -16.80
C VAL A 34 24.65 4.59 -17.41
N ASP A 35 25.25 5.25 -18.40
CA ASP A 35 26.54 4.88 -18.98
C ASP A 35 27.59 5.96 -18.65
N PRO A 36 28.56 5.69 -17.75
CA PRO A 36 29.56 6.66 -17.36
C PRO A 36 30.52 7.04 -18.50
N ASP A 37 30.73 6.17 -19.49
CA ASP A 37 31.66 6.42 -20.59
C ASP A 37 31.06 7.39 -21.63
N SER A 38 29.74 7.34 -21.80
CA SER A 38 28.96 8.22 -22.69
C SER A 38 28.56 9.55 -22.04
N ALA A 39 28.89 9.78 -20.76
CA ALA A 39 28.46 10.95 -19.98
C ALA A 39 29.08 12.29 -20.41
N THR A 40 30.04 12.27 -21.34
CA THR A 40 30.69 13.48 -21.90
C THR A 40 30.00 14.01 -23.16
N GLU A 41 29.08 13.25 -23.74
CA GLU A 41 28.28 13.65 -24.90
C GLU A 41 26.95 14.28 -24.45
N ILE A 42 26.67 15.50 -24.94
CA ILE A 42 25.50 16.29 -24.52
C ILE A 42 24.19 15.54 -24.79
N ASP A 43 24.10 14.84 -25.93
CA ASP A 43 22.90 14.08 -26.32
C ASP A 43 22.69 12.86 -25.40
N SER A 44 23.77 12.18 -25.03
CA SER A 44 23.77 11.02 -24.13
C SER A 44 23.36 11.41 -22.70
N VAL A 45 23.74 12.60 -22.23
CA VAL A 45 23.32 13.11 -20.91
C VAL A 45 21.81 13.32 -20.83
N ALA A 46 21.17 13.84 -21.88
CA ALA A 46 19.73 14.03 -21.90
C ALA A 46 18.97 12.70 -21.79
N GLU A 47 19.43 11.66 -22.47
CA GLU A 47 18.85 10.32 -22.45
C GLU A 47 19.04 9.62 -21.08
N MET A 48 20.23 9.75 -20.48
CA MET A 48 20.48 9.27 -19.12
C MET A 48 19.52 9.92 -18.11
N VAL A 49 19.36 11.24 -18.17
CA VAL A 49 18.45 11.98 -17.28
C VAL A 49 17.00 11.55 -17.48
N ALA A 50 16.56 11.36 -18.73
CA ALA A 50 15.22 10.87 -19.01
C ALA A 50 14.97 9.49 -18.38
N THR A 51 15.94 8.57 -18.47
CA THR A 51 15.84 7.24 -17.89
C THR A 51 15.84 7.27 -16.36
N LEU A 52 16.68 8.12 -15.75
CA LEU A 52 16.71 8.35 -14.31
C LEU A 52 15.36 8.88 -13.79
N ILE A 53 14.79 9.89 -14.46
CA ILE A 53 13.49 10.46 -14.11
C ILE A 53 12.39 9.41 -14.26
N ASN A 54 12.43 8.60 -15.32
CA ASN A 54 11.46 7.53 -15.54
C ASN A 54 11.49 6.52 -14.39
N GLY A 55 12.66 5.97 -14.06
CA GLY A 55 12.78 5.00 -12.96
C GLY A 55 12.39 5.59 -11.60
N MET A 56 12.75 6.86 -11.34
CA MET A 56 12.31 7.57 -10.13
C MET A 56 10.79 7.73 -10.08
N SER A 57 10.14 8.07 -11.20
CA SER A 57 8.69 8.19 -11.27
C SER A 57 8.00 6.86 -10.94
N VAL A 58 8.50 5.74 -11.46
CA VAL A 58 7.98 4.39 -11.16
C VAL A 58 8.11 4.08 -9.67
N ALA A 59 9.27 4.39 -9.06
CA ALA A 59 9.50 4.19 -7.62
C ALA A 59 8.51 4.99 -6.76
N LEU A 60 8.29 6.27 -7.10
CA LEU A 60 7.40 7.16 -6.35
C LEU A 60 5.93 6.76 -6.52
N TYR A 61 5.48 6.47 -7.75
CA TYR A 61 4.08 6.08 -8.00
C TYR A 61 3.72 4.78 -7.31
N THR A 62 4.58 3.76 -7.38
CA THR A 62 4.32 2.46 -6.74
C THR A 62 4.31 2.56 -5.21
N THR A 63 5.18 3.39 -4.64
CA THR A 63 5.16 3.72 -3.20
C THR A 63 3.87 4.41 -2.80
N LEU A 64 3.45 5.42 -3.56
CA LEU A 64 2.24 6.18 -3.31
C LEU A 64 1.00 5.27 -3.38
N VAL A 65 0.89 4.45 -4.42
CA VAL A 65 -0.22 3.50 -4.58
C VAL A 65 -0.26 2.51 -3.42
N GLY A 66 0.88 1.94 -3.01
CA GLY A 66 0.96 1.04 -1.87
C GLY A 66 0.50 1.70 -0.56
N ALA A 67 0.95 2.93 -0.28
CA ALA A 67 0.57 3.69 0.90
C ALA A 67 -0.91 4.08 0.90
N VAL A 68 -1.45 4.56 -0.22
CA VAL A 68 -2.86 4.95 -0.36
C VAL A 68 -3.76 3.73 -0.17
N LEU A 69 -3.45 2.61 -0.81
CA LEU A 69 -4.23 1.38 -0.66
C LEU A 69 -4.15 0.83 0.77
N TYR A 70 -2.99 0.91 1.42
CA TYR A 70 -2.83 0.54 2.83
C TYR A 70 -3.77 1.34 3.74
N VAL A 71 -3.77 2.67 3.61
CA VAL A 71 -4.63 3.57 4.39
C VAL A 71 -6.11 3.30 4.10
N TRP A 72 -6.46 3.11 2.83
CA TRP A 72 -7.81 2.76 2.45
C TRP A 72 -8.28 1.47 3.15
N LEU A 73 -7.44 0.42 3.10
CA LEU A 73 -7.81 -0.89 3.62
C LEU A 73 -7.88 -0.92 5.15
N ILE A 74 -7.01 -0.16 5.84
CA ILE A 74 -7.05 -0.07 7.31
C ILE A 74 -8.30 0.68 7.81
N ILE A 75 -8.78 1.69 7.07
CA ILE A 75 -10.02 2.39 7.38
C ILE A 75 -11.20 1.43 7.26
N ASN A 76 -11.29 0.68 6.16
CA ASN A 76 -12.34 -0.32 5.96
C ASN A 76 -12.32 -1.39 7.05
N HIS A 77 -11.13 -1.88 7.43
CA HIS A 77 -10.97 -2.82 8.54
C HIS A 77 -11.51 -2.24 9.86
N ARG A 78 -11.20 -0.98 10.18
CA ARG A 78 -11.68 -0.33 11.41
C ARG A 78 -13.21 -0.23 11.42
N LEU A 79 -13.83 0.20 10.32
CA LEU A 79 -15.29 0.28 10.19
C LEU A 79 -15.96 -1.08 10.40
N LEU A 80 -15.43 -2.13 9.78
CA LEU A 80 -15.91 -3.50 9.96
C LEU A 80 -15.79 -3.97 11.42
N THR A 81 -14.64 -3.70 12.05
CA THR A 81 -14.40 -4.11 13.44
C THR A 81 -15.35 -3.39 14.40
N SER A 82 -15.52 -2.06 14.24
CA SER A 82 -16.46 -1.30 15.08
C SER A 82 -17.91 -1.72 14.86
N GLY A 83 -18.29 -2.00 13.60
CA GLY A 83 -19.63 -2.48 13.26
C GLY A 83 -19.94 -3.83 13.90
N VAL A 84 -18.99 -4.78 13.88
CA VAL A 84 -19.14 -6.09 14.54
C VAL A 84 -19.30 -5.93 16.05
N VAL A 85 -18.51 -5.07 16.70
CA VAL A 85 -18.64 -4.81 18.14
C VAL A 85 -19.99 -4.21 18.49
N SER A 86 -20.45 -3.23 17.71
CA SER A 86 -21.78 -2.63 17.90
C SER A 86 -22.91 -3.63 17.73
N LEU A 87 -22.82 -4.51 16.72
CA LEU A 87 -23.82 -5.56 16.47
C LEU A 87 -23.87 -6.57 17.62
N ILE A 88 -22.71 -7.01 18.12
CA ILE A 88 -22.65 -7.92 19.28
C ILE A 88 -23.28 -7.26 20.51
N GLY A 89 -22.98 -5.99 20.77
CA GLY A 89 -23.59 -5.23 21.87
C GLY A 89 -25.11 -5.19 21.77
N ALA A 90 -25.66 -4.88 20.59
CA ALA A 90 -27.10 -4.85 20.36
C ALA A 90 -27.77 -6.23 20.55
N ILE A 91 -27.10 -7.32 20.14
CA ILE A 91 -27.60 -8.69 20.34
C ILE A 91 -27.64 -9.06 21.83
N ILE A 92 -26.61 -8.67 22.59
CA ILE A 92 -26.57 -8.91 24.04
C ILE A 92 -27.68 -8.14 24.75
N GLU A 93 -27.84 -6.85 24.44
CA GLU A 93 -28.89 -6.01 25.03
C GLU A 93 -30.30 -6.57 24.75
N LEU A 94 -30.54 -7.04 23.52
CA LEU A 94 -31.81 -7.70 23.16
C LEU A 94 -32.01 -9.01 23.94
N GLY A 95 -30.94 -9.78 24.13
CA GLY A 95 -30.95 -11.01 24.93
C GLY A 95 -31.32 -10.75 26.39
N GLU A 96 -30.70 -9.75 27.01
CA GLU A 96 -31.00 -9.34 28.39
C GLU A 96 -32.44 -8.83 28.54
N ALA A 97 -32.95 -8.07 27.56
CA ALA A 97 -34.32 -7.58 27.58
C ALA A 97 -35.35 -8.71 27.53
N ARG A 98 -35.04 -9.81 26.80
CA ARG A 98 -35.92 -10.98 26.68
C ARG A 98 -35.93 -11.85 27.94
N GLU A 99 -34.84 -11.87 28.70
CA GLU A 99 -34.78 -12.60 29.99
C GLU A 99 -35.55 -11.87 31.11
N ARG A 100 -35.66 -10.54 31.02
CA ARG A 100 -36.40 -9.70 31.98
C ARG A 100 -37.91 -9.61 31.71
N ALA A 101 -38.39 -10.16 30.60
CA ALA A 101 -39.80 -10.13 30.17
C ALA A 101 -40.50 -11.47 30.41
#